data_AF-M5BLP9-F1
#
_entry.id   AF-M5BLP9-F1
#
_cell.length_a   1.000
_cell.length_b   1.000
_cell.length_c   1.000
_cell.angle_alpha   90.00
_cell.angle_beta   90.00
_cell.angle_gamma   90.00
#
_symmetry.space_group_name_H-M   'P 1'
#
loop_
_entity.id
_entity.type
_entity.pdbx_description
1 polymer ?
#
loop_
_entity_poly.entity_id
_entity_poly.type
_entity_poly.pdbx_seq_one_letter_code
_entity_poly.pdbx_strand_id
1 'polypeptide(L)'
;MKGWPAGYALYDHQKGQLPNPRHDLYLCGSIITARFRSKNEFKPHAKWLVTDPTLNTRNCGCKYCTKTKSQVEVNQNQNLGGLQRAPEHHLREMRPAPVEAMTHAKRKMLREQNKAKQEKPKVTPKPEQTLTALPERLRDLNSGRAFRTSECVWVALANPIPVTDDGTEIKLWPAIVLSYTTKNEPTPHRPGETDYDIIAQFMFNIRLLGVNHHITVPETRLLPQLGYTPNRSLLMAVKECQPNRPFSPELSEWACFNPLSELDKVLEIPPGTYTRDDALPAFTLALHIMGCLNPVWSATNSYSNDDELFQGLWWGSERIWMNDVVRLRPLREDLDPHNTMGFLPPSSDDALNRPLFLRLGYITVDQDDPTSTSISVGGDLYELARKETQPDSAPASPQTPPRGSIFGPPTGLLVPTSSDSVEPSSKGSSSFELVPPGLTESSKTMPPPPPGFVFRRLLTTGNEIVLDVSAVAGRYYHQILSAETLSRIKRTLDGERVKTGETVNGTIEGFARRSIRQSRAGPEAFEAAKEELVQLLTLMGLYLGQGNDMQPEQWAKGRLNTIKGAETNGRSNLAKQWAKLEESSDIEMLDP
;
A
#
# COMPACT_ATOMS: atom_id res chain seq x y z
N MET A 1 -28.74 -22.20 6.17
CA MET A 1 -29.32 -23.45 6.68
C MET A 1 -30.84 -23.27 6.69
N LYS A 2 -31.64 -24.27 6.28
CA LYS A 2 -33.12 -24.18 6.31
C LYS A 2 -33.72 -24.33 7.73
N GLY A 3 -32.92 -24.76 8.70
CA GLY A 3 -33.26 -24.89 10.12
C GLY A 3 -32.00 -25.20 10.95
N TRP A 4 -32.14 -25.30 12.27
CA TRP A 4 -31.04 -25.74 13.15
C TRP A 4 -30.82 -27.26 13.05
N PRO A 5 -29.59 -27.76 13.27
CA PRO A 5 -29.36 -29.21 13.38
C PRO A 5 -30.21 -29.83 14.48
N ALA A 6 -30.59 -31.10 14.33
CA ALA A 6 -31.40 -31.81 15.31
C ALA A 6 -30.75 -31.71 16.71
N GLY A 7 -31.56 -31.34 17.72
CA GLY A 7 -31.11 -31.14 19.09
C GLY A 7 -30.51 -29.77 19.40
N TYR A 8 -30.35 -28.88 18.41
CA TYR A 8 -29.87 -27.51 18.63
C TYR A 8 -31.03 -26.50 18.68
N ALA A 9 -30.95 -25.58 19.64
CA ALA A 9 -31.89 -24.47 19.76
C ALA A 9 -31.16 -23.18 20.17
N LEU A 10 -31.63 -22.05 19.63
CA LEU A 10 -31.13 -20.73 19.95
C LEU A 10 -31.95 -20.15 21.10
N TYR A 11 -31.25 -19.70 22.14
CA TYR A 11 -31.82 -19.08 23.33
C TYR A 11 -31.33 -17.65 23.44
N ASP A 12 -32.21 -16.76 23.90
CA ASP A 12 -31.86 -15.39 24.28
C ASP A 12 -31.78 -15.30 25.81
N HIS A 13 -30.58 -15.05 26.32
CA HIS A 13 -30.35 -14.93 27.75
C HIS A 13 -30.25 -13.47 28.14
N GLN A 14 -31.25 -13.02 28.88
CA GLN A 14 -31.38 -11.65 29.36
C GLN A 14 -30.60 -11.46 30.66
N LYS A 15 -29.62 -10.55 30.67
CA LYS A 15 -28.77 -10.25 31.83
C LYS A 15 -28.72 -8.74 32.10
N GLY A 16 -29.15 -8.32 33.28
CA GLY A 16 -29.14 -6.90 33.67
C GLY A 16 -30.38 -6.53 34.46
N GLN A 17 -30.56 -5.23 34.71
CA GLN A 17 -31.78 -4.74 35.37
C GLN A 17 -32.97 -4.87 34.41
N LEU A 18 -34.13 -5.23 34.98
CA LEU A 18 -35.40 -5.48 34.26
C LEU A 18 -35.85 -4.42 33.24
N PRO A 19 -35.59 -3.09 33.39
CA PRO A 19 -36.07 -2.14 32.40
C PRO A 19 -35.27 -2.17 31.08
N ASN A 20 -34.04 -2.70 31.07
CA ASN A 20 -33.25 -2.83 29.84
C ASN A 20 -32.18 -3.94 29.98
N PRO A 21 -32.59 -5.23 29.93
CA PRO A 21 -31.63 -6.32 30.07
C PRO A 21 -30.72 -6.39 28.83
N ARG A 22 -29.46 -6.77 29.03
CA ARG A 22 -28.58 -7.13 27.92
C ARG A 22 -29.02 -8.48 27.36
N HIS A 23 -29.20 -8.56 26.05
CA HIS A 23 -29.57 -9.78 25.34
C HIS A 23 -28.33 -10.51 24.82
N ASP A 24 -28.01 -11.67 25.40
CA ASP A 24 -26.93 -12.54 24.94
C ASP A 24 -27.54 -13.78 24.24
N LEU A 25 -27.33 -13.90 22.93
CA LEU A 25 -27.77 -15.08 22.17
C LEU A 25 -26.83 -16.27 22.39
N TYR A 26 -27.38 -17.41 22.77
CA TYR A 26 -26.66 -18.67 22.93
C TYR A 26 -27.29 -19.76 22.08
N LEU A 27 -26.45 -20.50 21.35
CA LEU A 27 -26.88 -21.73 20.71
C LEU A 27 -26.50 -22.92 21.61
N CYS A 28 -27.51 -23.68 22.05
CA CYS A 28 -27.36 -24.84 22.93
C CYS A 28 -27.78 -26.11 22.18
N GLY A 29 -27.23 -27.28 22.58
CA GLY A 29 -27.57 -28.57 21.95
C GLY A 29 -26.40 -29.51 21.68
N SER A 30 -25.16 -29.05 21.83
CA SER A 30 -23.98 -29.92 21.67
C SER A 30 -23.72 -30.74 22.93
N ILE A 31 -23.30 -31.99 22.76
CA ILE A 31 -22.81 -32.84 23.87
C ILE A 31 -21.44 -32.40 24.39
N ILE A 32 -20.70 -31.57 23.64
CA ILE A 32 -19.30 -31.22 23.93
C ILE A 32 -19.21 -29.90 24.70
N THR A 33 -20.15 -28.99 24.45
CA THR A 33 -20.22 -27.71 25.15
C THR A 33 -21.67 -27.36 25.43
N ALA A 34 -21.93 -26.84 26.62
CA ALA A 34 -23.27 -26.43 27.04
C ALA A 34 -23.84 -25.32 26.14
N ARG A 35 -23.00 -24.43 25.60
CA ARG A 35 -23.43 -23.30 24.76
C ARG A 35 -22.32 -22.73 23.88
N PHE A 36 -22.70 -22.32 22.67
CA PHE A 36 -21.93 -21.43 21.79
C PHE A 36 -22.46 -20.01 21.94
N ARG A 37 -21.56 -19.02 22.08
CA ARG A 37 -21.89 -17.62 22.36
C ARG A 37 -21.85 -16.72 21.13
N SER A 38 -21.42 -17.25 19.99
CA SER A 38 -21.42 -16.51 18.73
C SER A 38 -21.48 -17.45 17.54
N LYS A 39 -21.88 -16.88 16.39
CA LYS A 39 -21.85 -17.58 15.09
C LYS A 39 -20.47 -18.15 14.77
N ASN A 40 -19.38 -17.43 15.08
CA ASN A 40 -18.03 -17.86 14.73
C ASN A 40 -17.53 -19.00 15.63
N GLU A 41 -18.04 -19.12 16.86
CA GLU A 41 -17.77 -20.29 17.70
C GLU A 41 -18.45 -21.56 17.16
N PHE A 42 -19.68 -21.42 16.61
CA PHE A 42 -20.46 -22.56 16.13
C PHE A 42 -20.13 -23.00 14.69
N LYS A 43 -19.82 -22.07 13.78
CA LYS A 43 -19.50 -22.36 12.37
C LYS A 43 -18.57 -23.57 12.13
N PRO A 44 -17.40 -23.70 12.78
CA PRO A 44 -16.53 -24.85 12.56
C PRO A 44 -17.14 -26.17 13.07
N HIS A 45 -17.99 -26.09 14.11
CA HIS A 45 -18.74 -27.23 14.61
C HIS A 45 -19.88 -27.63 13.67
N ALA A 46 -20.60 -26.65 13.11
CA ALA A 46 -21.64 -26.88 12.11
C ALA A 46 -21.07 -27.50 10.82
N LYS A 47 -19.90 -27.02 10.37
CA LYS A 47 -19.20 -27.61 9.23
C LYS A 47 -18.92 -29.09 9.48
N TRP A 48 -18.32 -29.42 10.62
CA TRP A 48 -18.05 -30.80 11.03
C TRP A 48 -19.31 -31.67 11.07
N LEU A 49 -20.41 -31.19 11.66
CA LEU A 49 -21.69 -31.92 11.70
C LEU A 49 -22.22 -32.27 10.30
N VAL A 50 -21.92 -31.45 9.29
CA VAL A 50 -22.40 -31.63 7.92
C VAL A 50 -21.42 -32.42 7.06
N THR A 51 -20.11 -32.29 7.31
CA THR A 51 -19.06 -32.84 6.42
C THR A 51 -18.43 -34.12 6.91
N ASP A 52 -18.51 -34.45 8.21
CA ASP A 52 -17.89 -35.66 8.76
C ASP A 52 -18.93 -36.78 8.95
N PRO A 53 -18.96 -37.81 8.09
CA PRO A 53 -19.93 -38.91 8.18
C PRO A 53 -19.72 -39.78 9.42
N THR A 54 -18.53 -39.74 10.04
CA THR A 54 -18.21 -40.53 11.23
C THR A 54 -18.60 -39.82 12.53
N LEU A 55 -18.93 -38.52 12.45
CA LEU A 55 -19.15 -37.65 13.61
C LEU A 55 -18.07 -37.82 14.69
N ASN A 56 -16.81 -37.97 14.27
CA ASN A 56 -15.69 -38.05 15.18
C ASN A 56 -15.26 -36.65 15.62
N THR A 57 -15.40 -36.35 16.90
CA THR A 57 -15.14 -35.02 17.46
C THR A 57 -13.69 -34.55 17.30
N ARG A 58 -12.74 -35.46 17.05
CA ARG A 58 -11.33 -35.13 16.77
C ARG A 58 -11.14 -34.40 15.45
N ASN A 59 -12.06 -34.57 14.50
CA ASN A 59 -12.03 -33.91 13.20
C ASN A 59 -12.69 -32.51 13.24
N CYS A 60 -13.27 -32.13 14.39
CA CYS A 60 -13.93 -30.84 14.54
C CYS A 60 -12.92 -29.75 14.91
N GLY A 61 -12.81 -28.72 14.07
CA GLY A 61 -11.94 -27.56 14.30
C GLY A 61 -12.48 -26.48 15.23
N CYS A 62 -13.56 -26.73 16.00
CA CYS A 62 -14.11 -25.72 16.91
C CYS A 62 -13.33 -25.68 18.23
N LYS A 63 -13.29 -24.50 18.87
CA LYS A 63 -12.51 -24.28 20.11
C LYS A 63 -12.84 -25.25 21.25
N TYR A 64 -14.06 -25.78 21.28
CA TYR A 64 -14.52 -26.70 22.32
C TYR A 64 -14.06 -28.14 22.08
N CYS A 65 -14.09 -28.60 20.82
CA CYS A 65 -13.64 -29.93 20.45
C CYS A 65 -12.11 -30.04 20.51
N THR A 66 -11.42 -29.00 20.04
CA THR A 66 -9.94 -28.93 20.08
C THR A 66 -9.39 -28.54 21.45
N LYS A 67 -10.25 -28.12 22.38
CA LYS A 67 -9.89 -27.53 23.69
C LYS A 67 -8.96 -26.30 23.58
N THR A 68 -8.95 -25.62 22.44
CA THR A 68 -8.21 -24.36 22.23
C THR A 68 -8.86 -23.24 23.04
N LYS A 69 -8.09 -22.56 23.90
CA LYS A 69 -8.63 -21.47 24.74
C LYS A 69 -8.93 -20.18 23.95
N SER A 70 -8.31 -20.01 22.79
CA SER A 70 -8.43 -18.79 21.97
C SER A 70 -9.38 -18.97 20.79
N GLN A 71 -10.47 -18.19 20.77
CA GLN A 71 -11.35 -18.11 19.58
C GLN A 71 -10.67 -17.39 18.41
N VAL A 72 -9.70 -16.51 18.69
CA VAL A 72 -8.95 -15.77 17.66
C VAL A 72 -8.12 -16.75 16.83
N GLU A 73 -7.45 -17.68 17.49
CA GLU A 73 -6.64 -18.73 16.85
C GLU A 73 -7.51 -19.65 15.98
N VAL A 74 -8.70 -20.03 16.49
CA VAL A 74 -9.66 -20.84 15.72
C VAL A 74 -10.17 -20.07 14.50
N ASN A 75 -10.43 -18.76 14.61
CA ASN A 75 -10.86 -17.95 13.47
C ASN A 75 -9.76 -17.85 12.39
N GLN A 76 -8.50 -17.73 12.79
CA GLN A 76 -7.34 -17.70 11.88
C GLN A 76 -7.18 -19.05 11.18
N ASN A 77 -7.15 -20.15 11.93
CA ASN A 77 -6.94 -21.49 11.38
C ASN A 77 -8.10 -21.97 10.48
N GLN A 78 -9.31 -21.46 10.70
CA GLN A 78 -10.52 -21.86 9.97
C GLN A 78 -10.99 -20.79 8.95
N ASN A 79 -10.19 -19.74 8.71
CA ASN A 79 -10.52 -18.64 7.80
C ASN A 79 -11.92 -18.03 8.03
N LEU A 80 -12.34 -17.92 9.30
CA LEU A 80 -13.65 -17.38 9.67
C LEU A 80 -13.59 -15.85 9.71
N GLY A 81 -13.97 -15.21 8.60
CA GLY A 81 -14.02 -13.75 8.48
C GLY A 81 -15.14 -13.07 9.31
N GLY A 82 -14.77 -11.98 10.00
CA GLY A 82 -15.65 -10.86 10.36
C GLY A 82 -16.16 -10.79 11.81
N LEU A 83 -15.68 -9.81 12.58
CA LEU A 83 -16.34 -8.52 12.91
C LEU A 83 -15.40 -7.68 13.80
N GLN A 84 -15.12 -6.45 13.35
CA GLN A 84 -14.59 -5.38 14.19
C GLN A 84 -15.46 -5.25 15.45
N ARG A 85 -14.84 -4.85 16.57
CA ARG A 85 -15.58 -4.48 17.79
C ARG A 85 -16.73 -3.53 17.43
N ALA A 86 -17.90 -3.77 18.02
CA ALA A 86 -18.99 -2.80 18.07
C ALA A 86 -18.58 -1.60 18.96
N PRO A 87 -19.23 -0.42 18.79
CA PRO A 87 -18.71 0.88 19.19
C PRO A 87 -18.66 1.09 20.71
N GLU A 88 -17.72 1.94 21.13
CA GLU A 88 -17.57 2.41 22.51
C GLU A 88 -18.81 3.19 22.99
N HIS A 89 -19.19 3.00 24.25
CA HIS A 89 -20.05 3.94 24.96
C HIS A 89 -19.62 4.10 26.43
N HIS A 90 -19.30 5.35 26.75
CA HIS A 90 -19.20 6.02 28.05
C HIS A 90 -18.12 5.63 29.08
N LEU A 91 -17.17 6.58 29.23
CA LEU A 91 -16.76 7.23 30.47
C LEU A 91 -17.29 6.58 31.76
N ARG A 92 -16.38 5.98 32.53
CA ARG A 92 -16.62 5.76 33.95
C ARG A 92 -15.37 6.06 34.75
N GLU A 93 -15.50 7.08 35.58
CA GLU A 93 -14.56 7.52 36.61
C GLU A 93 -14.06 6.34 37.45
N MET A 94 -12.74 6.29 37.66
CA MET A 94 -12.12 5.38 38.61
C MET A 94 -12.10 6.02 40.00
N ARG A 95 -12.73 5.33 40.96
CA ARG A 95 -12.39 5.45 42.39
C ARG A 95 -11.64 4.21 42.86
N PRO A 96 -10.68 4.34 43.80
CA PRO A 96 -9.70 3.31 44.09
C PRO A 96 -10.20 2.34 45.19
N ALA A 97 -9.69 1.11 45.15
CA ALA A 97 -9.63 0.26 46.33
C ALA A 97 -8.40 -0.67 46.26
N PRO A 98 -7.81 -1.04 47.42
CA PRO A 98 -6.40 -1.39 47.54
C PRO A 98 -6.20 -2.90 47.66
N VAL A 99 -5.25 -3.48 46.91
CA VAL A 99 -4.69 -4.79 47.26
C VAL A 99 -3.23 -4.88 46.81
N GLU A 100 -2.40 -5.35 47.72
CA GLU A 100 -0.94 -5.38 47.78
C GLU A 100 -0.21 -5.81 46.50
N ALA A 101 0.82 -5.05 46.13
CA ALA A 101 1.66 -5.28 44.97
C ALA A 101 2.67 -6.42 45.19
N MET A 102 2.51 -7.54 44.47
CA MET A 102 3.60 -8.49 44.24
C MET A 102 4.63 -7.87 43.27
N THR A 103 5.90 -7.83 43.68
CA THR A 103 6.99 -7.21 42.90
C THR A 103 7.37 -8.02 41.65
N HIS A 104 7.76 -7.30 40.59
CA HIS A 104 8.13 -7.80 39.27
C HIS A 104 9.27 -8.85 39.32
N ALA A 105 10.14 -8.79 40.33
CA ALA A 105 11.23 -9.75 40.56
C ALA A 105 10.72 -11.17 40.85
N LYS A 106 9.61 -11.32 41.59
CA LYS A 106 9.06 -12.62 41.97
C LYS A 106 8.37 -13.34 40.80
N ARG A 107 7.86 -12.59 39.81
CA ARG A 107 7.33 -13.14 38.54
C ARG A 107 8.42 -13.63 37.59
N LYS A 108 9.64 -13.07 37.67
CA LYS A 108 10.77 -13.48 36.81
C LYS A 108 11.33 -14.84 37.24
N MET A 109 11.55 -15.04 38.54
CA MET A 109 12.05 -16.32 39.08
C MET A 109 11.09 -17.51 38.81
N LEU A 110 9.77 -17.30 38.90
CA LEU A 110 8.79 -18.37 38.64
C LEU A 110 8.72 -18.77 37.15
N ARG A 111 9.07 -17.85 36.23
CA ARG A 111 9.15 -18.12 34.78
C ARG A 111 10.44 -18.85 34.41
N GLU A 112 11.54 -18.55 35.08
CA GLU A 112 12.84 -19.20 34.84
C GLU A 112 12.86 -20.64 35.38
N GLN A 113 12.25 -20.91 36.54
CA GLN A 113 12.11 -22.29 37.06
C GLN A 113 11.24 -23.21 36.20
N ASN A 114 10.27 -22.67 35.46
CA ASN A 114 9.42 -23.45 34.55
C ASN A 114 10.07 -23.68 33.17
N LYS A 115 11.09 -22.91 32.80
CA LYS A 115 11.81 -23.04 31.53
C LYS A 115 12.89 -24.14 31.56
N ALA A 116 13.36 -24.51 32.75
CA ALA A 116 14.41 -25.51 32.95
C ALA A 116 13.92 -26.98 33.03
N LYS A 117 12.62 -27.26 32.82
CA LYS A 117 12.04 -28.62 32.95
C LYS A 117 11.43 -29.20 31.66
N GLN A 118 11.70 -28.63 30.49
CA GLN A 118 11.24 -29.20 29.21
C GLN A 118 12.36 -29.22 28.17
N GLU A 119 13.26 -30.19 28.30
CA GLU A 119 14.01 -30.70 27.16
C GLU A 119 13.43 -32.08 26.80
N LYS A 120 12.94 -32.20 25.55
CA LYS A 120 12.56 -33.46 24.90
C LYS A 120 13.14 -33.49 23.49
N PRO A 121 13.39 -34.70 22.92
CA PRO A 121 14.47 -34.92 21.96
C PRO A 121 14.09 -34.65 20.50
N LYS A 122 15.15 -34.42 19.71
CA LYS A 122 15.30 -34.36 18.23
C LYS A 122 14.10 -34.86 17.40
N VAL A 123 13.62 -33.99 16.52
CA VAL A 123 12.64 -34.29 15.47
C VAL A 123 13.33 -34.28 14.10
N THR A 124 12.98 -35.30 13.32
CA THR A 124 13.22 -35.58 11.91
C THR A 124 12.97 -34.38 10.96
N PRO A 125 13.56 -34.39 9.74
CA PRO A 125 13.40 -33.29 8.78
C PRO A 125 11.92 -33.14 8.39
N LYS A 126 11.39 -31.93 8.56
CA LYS A 126 10.05 -31.55 8.12
C LYS A 126 9.99 -31.49 6.60
N PRO A 127 8.85 -31.82 5.97
CA PRO A 127 8.65 -31.62 4.55
C PRO A 127 8.76 -30.12 4.22
N GLU A 128 9.41 -29.86 3.09
CA GLU A 128 9.64 -28.56 2.46
C GLU A 128 8.40 -27.65 2.57
N GLN A 129 8.56 -26.52 3.28
CA GLN A 129 7.47 -25.57 3.48
C GLN A 129 7.12 -24.93 2.14
N THR A 130 5.96 -25.28 1.59
CA THR A 130 5.40 -24.59 0.42
C THR A 130 5.25 -23.10 0.75
N LEU A 131 6.05 -22.27 0.08
CA LEU A 131 6.09 -20.82 0.23
C LEU A 131 4.71 -20.22 -0.06
N THR A 132 3.90 -20.02 0.98
CA THR A 132 2.51 -19.60 0.81
C THR A 132 2.43 -18.07 0.74
N ALA A 133 1.88 -17.53 -0.35
CA ALA A 133 1.71 -16.09 -0.51
C ALA A 133 0.78 -15.50 0.56
N LEU A 134 1.17 -14.36 1.14
CA LEU A 134 0.36 -13.69 2.16
C LEU A 134 -0.97 -13.17 1.61
N PRO A 135 -2.08 -13.27 2.37
CA PRO A 135 -3.38 -12.75 1.95
C PRO A 135 -3.39 -11.25 1.63
N GLU A 136 -2.57 -10.45 2.34
CA GLU A 136 -2.44 -9.02 2.08
C GLU A 136 -1.80 -8.75 0.72
N ARG A 137 -0.68 -9.43 0.42
CA ARG A 137 -0.01 -9.37 -0.89
C ARG A 137 -0.97 -9.72 -2.02
N LEU A 138 -1.67 -10.84 -1.91
CA LEU A 138 -2.65 -11.26 -2.93
C LEU A 138 -3.75 -10.20 -3.11
N ARG A 139 -4.21 -9.60 -2.01
CA ARG A 139 -5.24 -8.56 -2.06
C ARG A 139 -4.72 -7.28 -2.72
N ASP A 140 -3.52 -6.82 -2.41
CA ASP A 140 -2.89 -5.66 -3.05
C ASP A 140 -2.75 -5.92 -4.55
N LEU A 141 -2.14 -7.05 -4.92
CA LEU A 141 -1.84 -7.39 -6.30
C LEU A 141 -3.09 -7.60 -7.17
N ASN A 142 -4.16 -8.21 -6.63
CA ASN A 142 -5.33 -8.60 -7.42
C ASN A 142 -6.46 -7.57 -7.45
N SER A 143 -6.39 -6.53 -6.61
CA SER A 143 -7.48 -5.55 -6.54
C SER A 143 -7.49 -4.53 -7.68
N GLY A 144 -6.37 -4.32 -8.37
CA GLY A 144 -6.23 -3.23 -9.34
C GLY A 144 -6.09 -1.84 -8.74
N ARG A 145 -6.09 -1.68 -7.40
CA ARG A 145 -5.93 -0.37 -6.74
C ARG A 145 -4.52 0.17 -6.90
N ALA A 146 -4.39 1.50 -7.05
CA ALA A 146 -3.10 2.15 -7.14
C ALA A 146 -2.41 2.36 -5.77
N PHE A 147 -3.16 2.41 -4.66
CA PHE A 147 -2.58 2.76 -3.35
C PHE A 147 -2.76 1.67 -2.30
N ARG A 148 -1.77 1.54 -1.40
CA ARG A 148 -1.71 0.51 -0.36
C ARG A 148 -1.70 1.14 1.02
N THR A 149 -2.11 0.36 2.01
CA THR A 149 -2.13 0.79 3.41
C THR A 149 -0.71 1.22 3.86
N SER A 150 -0.62 2.34 4.57
CA SER A 150 0.59 2.98 5.09
C SER A 150 1.55 3.61 4.05
N GLU A 151 1.12 3.73 2.80
CA GLU A 151 1.82 4.54 1.79
C GLU A 151 1.63 6.03 2.05
N CYS A 152 2.68 6.81 1.75
CA CYS A 152 2.56 8.26 1.69
C CYS A 152 2.04 8.65 0.30
N VAL A 153 1.09 9.57 0.25
CA VAL A 153 0.43 10.04 -0.97
C VAL A 153 0.25 11.54 -0.90
N TRP A 154 0.05 12.16 -2.05
CA TRP A 154 -0.44 13.52 -2.17
C TRP A 154 -1.94 13.52 -2.41
N VAL A 155 -2.64 14.49 -1.80
CA VAL A 155 -4.07 14.71 -1.97
C VAL A 155 -4.26 16.03 -2.71
N ALA A 156 -4.92 16.01 -3.86
CA ALA A 156 -5.20 17.23 -4.61
C ALA A 156 -6.22 18.11 -3.88
N LEU A 157 -5.90 19.40 -3.77
CA LEU A 157 -6.78 20.40 -3.18
C LEU A 157 -7.78 20.91 -4.22
N ALA A 158 -9.05 21.01 -3.83
CA ALA A 158 -10.05 21.63 -4.69
C ALA A 158 -9.71 23.09 -4.97
N ASN A 159 -9.31 23.79 -3.91
CA ASN A 159 -8.86 25.17 -3.92
C ASN A 159 -7.40 25.19 -3.47
N PRO A 160 -6.42 25.43 -4.36
CA PRO A 160 -5.04 25.65 -3.94
C PRO A 160 -4.96 26.77 -2.90
N ILE A 161 -4.06 26.60 -1.93
CA ILE A 161 -3.92 27.55 -0.82
C ILE A 161 -2.77 28.49 -1.16
N PRO A 162 -3.01 29.79 -1.42
CA PRO A 162 -1.93 30.69 -1.79
C PRO A 162 -1.11 31.04 -0.54
N VAL A 163 0.21 31.05 -0.69
CA VAL A 163 1.19 31.19 0.40
C VAL A 163 1.82 32.58 0.38
N THR A 164 2.16 33.07 -0.80
CA THR A 164 2.77 34.39 -1.03
C THR A 164 2.02 35.14 -2.13
N ASP A 165 2.21 36.45 -2.19
CA ASP A 165 1.52 37.32 -3.16
C ASP A 165 2.00 37.14 -4.60
N ASP A 166 3.15 36.49 -4.80
CA ASP A 166 3.73 36.15 -6.12
C ASP A 166 2.99 35.01 -6.85
N GLY A 167 1.95 34.45 -6.24
CA GLY A 167 1.16 33.35 -6.79
C GLY A 167 1.65 31.96 -6.40
N THR A 168 2.63 31.84 -5.50
CA THR A 168 3.02 30.54 -4.94
C THR A 168 1.85 29.96 -4.12
N GLU A 169 1.50 28.71 -4.42
CA GLU A 169 0.34 28.05 -3.83
C GLU A 169 0.64 26.59 -3.47
N ILE A 170 0.04 26.12 -2.38
CA ILE A 170 -0.02 24.70 -2.03
C ILE A 170 -1.12 24.08 -2.89
N LYS A 171 -0.72 23.21 -3.83
CA LYS A 171 -1.66 22.55 -4.77
C LYS A 171 -2.10 21.16 -4.30
N LEU A 172 -1.22 20.48 -3.57
CA LEU A 172 -1.45 19.14 -3.01
C LEU A 172 -0.97 19.08 -1.56
N TRP A 173 -1.64 18.27 -0.74
CA TRP A 173 -1.30 18.06 0.66
C TRP A 173 -0.83 16.63 0.93
N PRO A 174 0.25 16.41 1.69
CA PRO A 174 0.76 15.06 1.94
C PRO A 174 -0.10 14.32 2.98
N ALA A 175 -0.30 13.02 2.77
CA ALA A 175 -1.16 12.18 3.59
C ALA A 175 -0.64 10.73 3.65
N ILE A 176 -1.14 9.97 4.62
CA ILE A 176 -0.89 8.52 4.74
C ILE A 176 -2.19 7.75 4.52
N VAL A 177 -2.15 6.71 3.70
CA VAL A 177 -3.27 5.79 3.51
C VAL A 177 -3.46 4.92 4.75
N LEU A 178 -4.63 4.96 5.38
CA LEU A 178 -4.95 4.14 6.55
C LEU A 178 -5.67 2.84 6.15
N SER A 179 -6.63 2.94 5.24
CA SER A 179 -7.39 1.81 4.72
C SER A 179 -8.13 2.21 3.45
N TYR A 180 -8.81 1.25 2.82
CA TYR A 180 -9.66 1.53 1.68
C TYR A 180 -10.97 0.72 1.77
N THR A 181 -11.96 1.18 1.01
CA THR A 181 -13.22 0.50 0.78
C THR A 181 -13.56 0.60 -0.70
N THR A 182 -14.40 -0.31 -1.20
CA THR A 182 -14.91 -0.24 -2.58
C THR A 182 -16.35 0.21 -2.51
N LYS A 183 -16.68 1.29 -3.23
CA LYS A 183 -18.03 1.78 -3.41
C LYS A 183 -18.48 1.40 -4.82
N ASN A 184 -19.61 0.72 -4.92
CA ASN A 184 -20.20 0.36 -6.20
C ASN A 184 -21.25 1.41 -6.55
N GLU A 185 -21.03 2.17 -7.62
CA GLU A 185 -21.97 3.19 -8.08
C GLU A 185 -22.65 2.73 -9.38
N PRO A 186 -23.99 2.65 -9.40
CA PRO A 186 -24.72 2.40 -10.64
C PRO A 186 -24.64 3.65 -11.51
N THR A 187 -24.05 3.51 -12.70
CA THR A 187 -23.93 4.58 -13.68
C THR A 187 -24.85 4.25 -14.85
N PRO A 188 -26.02 4.92 -14.96
CA PRO A 188 -26.93 4.68 -16.06
C PRO A 188 -26.28 5.12 -17.37
N HIS A 189 -26.47 4.36 -18.44
CA HIS A 189 -25.91 4.69 -19.76
C HIS A 189 -26.42 6.03 -20.27
N ARG A 190 -27.69 6.37 -19.95
CA ARG A 190 -28.32 7.65 -20.21
C ARG A 190 -29.24 8.08 -19.06
N PRO A 191 -29.46 9.40 -18.87
CA PRO A 191 -30.39 9.89 -17.86
C PRO A 191 -31.80 9.29 -18.07
N GLY A 192 -32.33 8.58 -17.07
CA GLY A 192 -33.68 7.99 -17.10
C GLY A 192 -33.78 6.55 -17.60
N GLU A 193 -32.68 5.93 -18.03
CA GLU A 193 -32.67 4.50 -18.38
C GLU A 193 -32.53 3.60 -17.14
N THR A 194 -33.14 2.40 -17.22
CA THR A 194 -33.01 1.36 -16.20
C THR A 194 -31.76 0.50 -16.38
N ASP A 195 -31.07 0.64 -17.52
CA ASP A 195 -29.84 -0.10 -17.81
C ASP A 195 -28.63 0.69 -17.28
N TYR A 196 -27.86 0.07 -16.41
CA TYR A 196 -26.75 0.71 -15.71
C TYR A 196 -25.54 -0.20 -15.62
N ASP A 197 -24.36 0.40 -15.71
CA ASP A 197 -23.11 -0.24 -15.38
C ASP A 197 -22.78 -0.01 -13.91
N ILE A 198 -22.32 -1.05 -13.21
CA ILE A 198 -21.80 -0.89 -11.85
C ILE A 198 -20.32 -0.54 -11.96
N ILE A 199 -19.99 0.73 -11.69
CA ILE A 199 -18.60 1.18 -11.62
C ILE A 199 -18.14 1.05 -10.17
N ALA A 200 -17.18 0.16 -9.94
CA ALA A 200 -16.50 0.04 -8.65
C ALA A 200 -15.45 1.16 -8.51
N GLN A 201 -15.63 2.03 -7.52
CA GLN A 201 -14.70 3.09 -7.17
C GLN A 201 -13.99 2.77 -5.86
N PHE A 202 -12.67 2.97 -5.82
CA PHE A 202 -11.90 2.86 -4.58
C PHE A 202 -11.97 4.15 -3.78
N MET A 203 -12.41 4.02 -2.53
CA MET A 203 -12.47 5.10 -1.54
C MET A 203 -11.40 4.83 -0.48
N PHE A 204 -10.52 5.79 -0.28
CA PHE A 204 -9.38 5.68 0.62
C PHE A 204 -9.59 6.52 1.87
N ASN A 205 -9.50 5.88 3.04
CA ASN A 205 -9.39 6.58 4.30
C ASN A 205 -7.93 6.96 4.49
N ILE A 206 -7.68 8.25 4.57
CA ILE A 206 -6.35 8.85 4.66
C ILE A 206 -6.25 9.73 5.90
N ARG A 207 -5.03 9.91 6.37
CA ARG A 207 -4.67 10.88 7.40
C ARG A 207 -3.76 11.94 6.83
N LEU A 208 -4.19 13.19 6.90
CA LEU A 208 -3.40 14.33 6.44
C LEU A 208 -2.21 14.55 7.38
N LEU A 209 -1.02 14.76 6.82
CA LEU A 209 0.18 15.01 7.62
C LEU A 209 0.21 16.48 8.09
N GLY A 210 0.87 16.72 9.22
CA GLY A 210 0.98 18.06 9.83
C GLY A 210 -0.30 18.56 10.54
N VAL A 211 -1.42 17.86 10.37
CA VAL A 211 -2.74 18.22 10.95
C VAL A 211 -3.41 16.97 11.55
N ASN A 212 -4.54 17.14 12.25
CA ASN A 212 -5.25 16.05 12.95
C ASN A 212 -6.55 15.63 12.24
N HIS A 213 -6.52 15.54 10.91
CA HIS A 213 -7.69 15.24 10.09
C HIS A 213 -7.57 13.88 9.40
N HIS A 214 -8.59 13.05 9.57
CA HIS A 214 -8.77 11.78 8.88
C HIS A 214 -10.00 11.89 7.97
N ILE A 215 -9.84 11.58 6.69
CA ILE A 215 -10.89 11.79 5.69
C ILE A 215 -10.95 10.62 4.73
N THR A 216 -12.12 10.43 4.11
CA THR A 216 -12.28 9.46 3.03
C THR A 216 -12.39 10.18 1.69
N VAL A 217 -11.48 9.87 0.76
CA VAL A 217 -11.43 10.49 -0.57
C VAL A 217 -11.39 9.42 -1.66
N PRO A 218 -11.93 9.68 -2.86
CA PRO A 218 -11.80 8.75 -3.99
C PRO A 218 -10.35 8.69 -4.49
N GLU A 219 -10.00 7.59 -5.16
CA GLU A 219 -8.68 7.38 -5.79
C GLU A 219 -8.26 8.55 -6.71
N THR A 220 -9.21 9.18 -7.39
CA THR A 220 -8.98 10.29 -8.33
C THR A 220 -8.43 11.56 -7.68
N ARG A 221 -8.47 11.67 -6.34
CA ARG A 221 -7.84 12.75 -5.57
C ARG A 221 -6.40 12.46 -5.16
N LEU A 222 -5.96 11.21 -5.27
CA LEU A 222 -4.69 10.76 -4.73
C LEU A 222 -3.63 10.63 -5.82
N LEU A 223 -2.40 10.98 -5.48
CA LEU A 223 -1.22 10.82 -6.31
C LEU A 223 -0.11 10.16 -5.48
N PRO A 224 0.70 9.25 -6.06
CA PRO A 224 1.84 8.67 -5.36
C PRO A 224 2.79 9.76 -4.89
N GLN A 225 3.54 9.54 -3.79
CA GLN A 225 4.47 10.55 -3.28
C GLN A 225 5.48 11.03 -4.34
N LEU A 226 5.90 10.14 -5.24
CA LEU A 226 6.80 10.43 -6.36
C LEU A 226 6.18 11.30 -7.47
N GLY A 227 4.86 11.47 -7.49
CA GLY A 227 4.14 12.17 -8.56
C GLY A 227 4.13 13.68 -8.46
N TYR A 228 4.57 14.23 -7.32
CA TYR A 228 4.60 15.68 -7.12
C TYR A 228 5.80 16.08 -6.27
N THR A 229 6.53 17.07 -6.79
CA THR A 229 7.57 17.79 -6.08
C THR A 229 7.13 19.25 -5.94
N PRO A 230 7.03 19.80 -4.72
CA PRO A 230 6.77 21.22 -4.53
C PRO A 230 7.77 22.06 -5.32
N ASN A 231 7.29 23.11 -6.00
CA ASN A 231 8.17 23.96 -6.80
C ASN A 231 9.15 24.73 -5.91
N ARG A 232 10.19 25.30 -6.53
CA ARG A 232 11.26 26.00 -5.81
C ARG A 232 10.74 27.13 -4.92
N SER A 233 9.79 27.95 -5.40
CA SER A 233 9.22 29.05 -4.62
C SER A 233 8.49 28.57 -3.36
N LEU A 234 7.71 27.49 -3.47
CA LEU A 234 7.02 26.90 -2.32
C LEU A 234 8.02 26.28 -1.32
N LEU A 235 9.08 25.63 -1.81
CA LEU A 235 10.14 25.11 -0.93
C LEU A 235 10.90 26.23 -0.21
N MET A 236 11.13 27.37 -0.88
CA MET A 236 11.71 28.55 -0.24
C MET A 236 10.79 29.11 0.85
N ALA A 237 9.50 29.25 0.57
CA ALA A 237 8.52 29.67 1.58
C ALA A 237 8.45 28.71 2.78
N VAL A 238 8.54 27.40 2.54
CA VAL A 238 8.61 26.38 3.61
C VAL A 238 9.89 26.53 4.45
N LYS A 239 11.03 26.78 3.80
CA LYS A 239 12.32 26.96 4.48
C LYS A 239 12.37 28.23 5.34
N GLU A 240 11.75 29.30 4.85
CA GLU A 240 11.70 30.62 5.50
C GLU A 240 10.49 30.77 6.43
N CYS A 241 9.63 29.77 6.52
CA CYS A 241 8.43 29.78 7.34
C CYS A 241 8.75 30.10 8.80
N GLN A 242 8.18 31.19 9.30
CA GLN A 242 8.17 31.55 10.72
C GLN A 242 6.72 31.52 11.24
N PRO A 243 6.44 30.80 12.35
CA PRO A 243 5.15 30.86 13.02
C PRO A 243 4.74 32.30 13.31
N ASN A 244 3.52 32.66 12.94
CA ASN A 244 2.92 33.96 13.26
C ASN A 244 2.36 34.04 14.68
N ARG A 245 2.50 32.97 15.47
CA ARG A 245 2.00 32.86 16.84
C ARG A 245 2.90 31.96 17.69
N PRO A 246 2.92 32.16 19.02
CA PRO A 246 3.62 31.25 19.93
C PRO A 246 3.15 29.81 19.74
N PHE A 247 4.06 28.86 19.88
CA PHE A 247 3.79 27.44 19.63
C PHE A 247 4.33 26.54 20.77
N SER A 248 3.68 25.41 20.97
CA SER A 248 4.14 24.37 21.89
C SER A 248 5.15 23.43 21.21
N PRO A 249 6.00 22.69 21.96
CA PRO A 249 6.88 21.68 21.39
C PRO A 249 6.15 20.58 20.59
N GLU A 250 4.88 20.35 20.87
CA GLU A 250 4.02 19.39 20.17
C GLU A 250 3.44 19.94 18.85
N LEU A 251 3.57 21.24 18.59
CA LEU A 251 3.05 21.97 17.42
C LEU A 251 1.55 21.75 17.22
N SER A 252 0.81 21.73 18.32
CA SER A 252 -0.62 21.41 18.34
C SER A 252 -1.51 22.54 17.81
N GLU A 253 -0.96 23.75 17.69
CA GLU A 253 -1.66 24.97 17.30
C GLU A 253 -2.22 24.90 15.88
N TRP A 254 -1.59 24.11 15.02
CA TRP A 254 -2.02 23.92 13.64
C TRP A 254 -2.74 22.59 13.41
N ALA A 255 -2.92 21.78 14.46
CA ALA A 255 -3.54 20.47 14.36
C ALA A 255 -4.99 20.55 13.84
N CYS A 256 -5.68 21.68 14.06
CA CYS A 256 -7.05 21.90 13.60
C CYS A 256 -7.13 22.44 12.15
N PHE A 257 -6.03 22.89 11.55
CA PHE A 257 -6.05 23.42 10.19
C PHE A 257 -6.53 22.36 9.20
N ASN A 258 -7.54 22.68 8.39
CA ASN A 258 -8.04 21.77 7.36
C ASN A 258 -7.65 22.27 5.95
N PRO A 259 -6.74 21.57 5.24
CA PRO A 259 -6.38 21.95 3.87
C PRO A 259 -7.49 21.68 2.86
N LEU A 260 -8.51 20.88 3.21
CA LEU A 260 -9.66 20.54 2.38
C LEU A 260 -10.91 21.22 2.92
N SER A 261 -10.90 22.55 2.88
CA SER A 261 -11.97 23.40 3.44
C SER A 261 -13.36 23.09 2.87
N GLU A 262 -13.46 22.52 1.66
CA GLU A 262 -14.73 22.06 1.12
C GLU A 262 -15.38 20.93 1.95
N LEU A 263 -14.60 20.27 2.81
CA LEU A 263 -15.04 19.21 3.72
C LEU A 263 -15.31 19.70 5.15
N ASP A 264 -15.17 20.99 5.46
CA ASP A 264 -15.38 21.52 6.82
C ASP A 264 -16.75 21.14 7.39
N LYS A 265 -17.80 21.21 6.56
CA LYS A 265 -19.16 20.81 6.95
C LYS A 265 -19.27 19.33 7.27
N VAL A 266 -18.53 18.48 6.55
CA VAL A 266 -18.53 17.02 6.74
C VAL A 266 -17.75 16.65 8.00
N LEU A 267 -16.72 17.43 8.32
CA LEU A 267 -15.87 17.27 9.50
C LEU A 267 -16.38 18.02 10.74
N GLU A 268 -17.52 18.70 10.62
CA GLU A 268 -18.14 19.49 11.70
C GLU A 268 -17.18 20.54 12.28
N ILE A 269 -16.31 21.12 11.45
CA ILE A 269 -15.34 22.13 11.87
C ILE A 269 -16.04 23.49 11.98
N PRO A 270 -16.04 24.15 13.15
CA PRO A 270 -16.65 25.46 13.30
C PRO A 270 -15.97 26.52 12.42
N PRO A 271 -16.73 27.45 11.80
CA PRO A 271 -16.14 28.58 11.09
C PRO A 271 -15.21 29.39 12.00
N GLY A 272 -14.04 29.79 11.47
CA GLY A 272 -13.04 30.57 12.21
C GLY A 272 -12.13 29.75 13.14
N THR A 273 -12.23 28.41 13.13
CA THR A 273 -11.35 27.52 13.92
C THR A 273 -9.87 27.65 13.52
N TYR A 274 -9.61 27.96 12.25
CA TYR A 274 -8.27 28.17 11.71
C TYR A 274 -8.30 29.31 10.69
N THR A 275 -7.12 29.86 10.39
CA THR A 275 -6.95 30.92 9.39
C THR A 275 -6.13 30.42 8.20
N ARG A 276 -6.03 31.25 7.15
CA ARG A 276 -5.15 30.93 6.02
C ARG A 276 -3.67 30.96 6.40
N ASP A 277 -3.29 31.79 7.37
CA ASP A 277 -1.90 31.92 7.82
C ASP A 277 -1.42 30.65 8.54
N ASP A 278 -2.36 29.81 8.98
CA ASP A 278 -2.08 28.52 9.60
C ASP A 278 -1.61 27.46 8.58
N ALA A 279 -1.82 27.70 7.29
CA ALA A 279 -1.54 26.74 6.22
C ALA A 279 -0.05 26.45 6.05
N LEU A 280 0.79 27.50 6.01
CA LEU A 280 2.22 27.33 5.75
C LEU A 280 2.94 26.60 6.89
N PRO A 281 2.76 26.95 8.19
CA PRO A 281 3.35 26.19 9.28
C PRO A 281 2.89 24.72 9.32
N ALA A 282 1.58 24.48 9.12
CA ALA A 282 1.03 23.12 9.05
C ALA A 282 1.65 22.30 7.90
N PHE A 283 1.79 22.93 6.74
CA PHE A 283 2.38 22.30 5.55
C PHE A 283 3.88 22.03 5.74
N THR A 284 4.60 22.98 6.35
CA THR A 284 6.02 22.82 6.71
C THR A 284 6.23 21.62 7.62
N LEU A 285 5.40 21.44 8.65
CA LEU A 285 5.42 20.24 9.49
C LEU A 285 5.14 18.98 8.67
N ALA A 286 4.12 19.03 7.81
CA ALA A 286 3.74 17.91 6.97
C ALA A 286 4.89 17.44 6.05
N LEU A 287 5.63 18.38 5.44
CA LEU A 287 6.79 18.10 4.61
C LEU A 287 7.98 17.57 5.41
N HIS A 288 8.22 18.06 6.63
CA HIS A 288 9.28 17.51 7.50
C HIS A 288 9.00 16.04 7.85
N ILE A 289 7.75 15.71 8.20
CA ILE A 289 7.36 14.33 8.50
C ILE A 289 7.57 13.43 7.27
N MET A 290 7.13 13.88 6.09
CA MET A 290 7.34 13.15 4.84
C MET A 290 8.82 13.00 4.49
N GLY A 291 9.62 14.05 4.71
CA GLY A 291 11.08 14.04 4.52
C GLY A 291 11.79 13.03 5.42
N CYS A 292 11.26 12.76 6.63
CA CYS A 292 11.77 11.69 7.49
C CYS A 292 11.35 10.28 7.05
N LEU A 293 10.32 10.13 6.20
CA LEU A 293 9.84 8.84 5.70
C LEU A 293 10.52 8.39 4.41
N ASN A 294 10.79 9.34 3.51
CA ASN A 294 11.35 9.08 2.19
C ASN A 294 12.70 8.33 2.20
N PRO A 295 13.67 8.63 3.09
CA PRO A 295 14.96 7.94 3.07
C PRO A 295 14.90 6.53 3.66
N VAL A 296 13.73 6.03 4.08
CA VAL A 296 13.64 4.79 4.87
C VAL A 296 13.17 3.60 4.03
N TRP A 297 13.87 2.47 4.12
CA TRP A 297 13.44 1.21 3.51
C TRP A 297 13.38 0.06 4.51
N SER A 298 12.66 -1.00 4.15
CA SER A 298 12.52 -2.20 4.97
C SER A 298 12.07 -3.41 4.16
N ALA A 299 12.88 -4.47 4.11
CA ALA A 299 12.42 -5.77 3.65
C ALA A 299 11.39 -6.35 4.65
N THR A 300 10.37 -7.03 4.15
CA THR A 300 9.24 -7.47 4.98
C THR A 300 8.69 -8.81 4.51
N ASN A 301 8.06 -9.52 5.45
CA ASN A 301 7.36 -10.76 5.16
C ASN A 301 8.31 -11.83 4.59
N SER A 302 9.31 -12.17 5.40
CA SER A 302 10.26 -13.25 5.12
C SER A 302 9.53 -14.58 4.86
N TYR A 303 10.07 -15.34 3.91
CA TYR A 303 9.60 -16.66 3.49
C TYR A 303 10.18 -17.80 4.32
N SER A 304 11.41 -17.65 4.83
CA SER A 304 12.13 -18.65 5.59
C SER A 304 12.42 -18.14 7.01
N ASN A 305 12.80 -19.05 7.91
CA ASN A 305 13.30 -18.63 9.23
C ASN A 305 14.67 -17.94 9.13
N ASP A 306 15.34 -18.11 8.00
CA ASP A 306 16.69 -17.61 7.78
C ASP A 306 16.68 -16.18 7.24
N ASP A 307 15.52 -15.55 6.96
CA ASP A 307 15.43 -14.14 6.56
C ASP A 307 16.19 -13.78 5.26
N GLU A 308 16.36 -14.74 4.34
CA GLU A 308 17.02 -14.50 3.05
C GLU A 308 16.07 -13.97 1.97
N LEU A 309 14.82 -14.45 1.93
CA LEU A 309 13.86 -14.19 0.85
C LEU A 309 12.61 -13.51 1.41
N PHE A 310 12.17 -12.44 0.77
CA PHE A 310 11.08 -11.59 1.24
C PHE A 310 9.95 -11.47 0.21
N GLN A 311 8.71 -11.40 0.71
CA GLN A 311 7.54 -11.18 -0.14
C GLN A 311 7.35 -9.72 -0.54
N GLY A 312 7.84 -8.78 0.27
CA GLY A 312 7.63 -7.36 0.02
C GLY A 312 8.70 -6.47 0.63
N LEU A 313 8.66 -5.21 0.22
CA LEU A 313 9.63 -4.16 0.53
C LEU A 313 8.87 -2.85 0.78
N TRP A 314 9.27 -2.13 1.81
CA TRP A 314 9.02 -0.69 1.88
C TRP A 314 10.20 0.02 1.23
N TRP A 315 9.95 0.78 0.18
CA TRP A 315 10.95 1.56 -0.54
C TRP A 315 10.59 3.04 -0.41
N GLY A 316 11.08 3.68 0.65
CA GLY A 316 10.68 5.01 1.07
C GLY A 316 9.20 5.08 1.44
N SER A 317 8.44 5.80 0.60
CA SER A 317 7.01 6.03 0.79
C SER A 317 6.11 4.98 0.15
N GLU A 318 6.68 4.06 -0.63
CA GLU A 318 5.93 3.05 -1.39
C GLU A 318 6.06 1.65 -0.80
N ARG A 319 4.97 0.90 -0.87
CA ARG A 319 4.94 -0.54 -0.62
C ARG A 319 5.13 -1.26 -1.93
N ILE A 320 6.11 -2.15 -2.02
CA ILE A 320 6.42 -3.00 -3.18
C ILE A 320 6.25 -4.47 -2.78
N TRP A 321 5.64 -5.27 -3.65
CA TRP A 321 5.51 -6.72 -3.47
C TRP A 321 6.24 -7.45 -4.59
N MET A 322 6.66 -8.68 -4.30
CA MET A 322 7.02 -9.65 -5.34
C MET A 322 5.86 -9.78 -6.34
N ASN A 323 6.17 -9.84 -7.63
CA ASN A 323 5.27 -9.74 -8.79
C ASN A 323 4.68 -8.34 -9.07
N ASP A 324 5.17 -7.29 -8.43
CA ASP A 324 4.98 -5.92 -8.94
C ASP A 324 5.87 -5.65 -10.14
N VAL A 325 5.45 -4.64 -10.92
CA VAL A 325 6.31 -4.01 -11.93
C VAL A 325 6.83 -2.71 -11.35
N VAL A 326 8.16 -2.57 -11.35
CA VAL A 326 8.87 -1.37 -10.92
C VAL A 326 9.59 -0.73 -12.08
N ARG A 327 9.75 0.60 -12.02
CA ARG A 327 10.60 1.38 -12.93
C ARG A 327 12.04 1.29 -12.43
N LEU A 328 12.99 1.24 -13.34
CA LEU A 328 14.42 1.21 -13.05
C LEU A 328 15.06 2.57 -13.32
N ARG A 329 16.07 2.93 -12.50
CA ARG A 329 16.92 4.12 -12.70
C ARG A 329 17.95 3.91 -13.81
N PRO A 330 18.69 2.77 -13.86
CA PRO A 330 19.67 2.55 -14.90
C PRO A 330 19.03 2.57 -16.28
N LEU A 331 19.71 3.22 -17.21
CA LEU A 331 19.42 3.16 -18.63
C LEU A 331 19.89 1.82 -19.19
N ARG A 332 19.42 1.53 -20.40
CA ARG A 332 19.84 0.34 -21.13
C ARG A 332 21.36 0.25 -21.31
N GLU A 333 22.00 1.38 -21.60
CA GLU A 333 23.45 1.47 -21.76
C GLU A 333 24.23 1.27 -20.45
N ASP A 334 23.61 1.51 -19.29
CA ASP A 334 24.24 1.24 -18.00
C ASP A 334 24.28 -0.26 -17.69
N LEU A 335 23.30 -1.02 -18.18
CA LEU A 335 23.19 -2.47 -17.94
C LEU A 335 24.02 -3.31 -18.92
N ASP A 336 24.15 -2.88 -20.17
CA ASP A 336 25.00 -3.54 -21.18
C ASP A 336 25.74 -2.47 -22.01
N PRO A 337 26.80 -1.87 -21.44
CA PRO A 337 27.57 -0.81 -22.11
C PRO A 337 28.08 -1.27 -23.47
N HIS A 338 27.81 -0.48 -24.51
CA HIS A 338 28.17 -0.77 -25.90
C HIS A 338 27.72 -2.13 -26.43
N ASN A 339 26.69 -2.75 -25.80
CA ASN A 339 26.27 -4.12 -26.13
C ASN A 339 27.42 -5.12 -26.04
N THR A 340 28.38 -4.87 -25.14
CA THR A 340 29.61 -5.65 -25.00
C THR A 340 29.32 -7.06 -24.50
N MET A 341 28.31 -7.21 -23.65
CA MET A 341 27.90 -8.51 -23.14
C MET A 341 26.92 -9.22 -24.09
N GLY A 342 26.25 -8.47 -24.97
CA GLY A 342 25.32 -9.00 -25.97
C GLY A 342 24.09 -9.66 -25.36
N PHE A 343 23.77 -9.34 -24.10
CA PHE A 343 22.67 -9.96 -23.36
C PHE A 343 21.32 -9.35 -23.68
N LEU A 344 21.30 -8.10 -24.16
CA LEU A 344 20.07 -7.38 -24.47
C LEU A 344 19.84 -7.30 -25.99
N PRO A 345 18.66 -7.68 -26.52
CA PRO A 345 18.33 -7.55 -27.94
C PRO A 345 18.24 -6.08 -28.35
N PRO A 346 18.54 -5.67 -29.59
CA PRO A 346 18.53 -4.26 -30.01
C PRO A 346 17.32 -3.48 -29.49
N SER A 347 17.53 -2.24 -29.04
CA SER A 347 16.47 -1.36 -28.52
C SER A 347 15.38 -1.17 -29.58
N SER A 348 14.12 -1.11 -29.15
CA SER A 348 13.05 -0.61 -30.03
C SER A 348 13.25 0.89 -30.31
N ASP A 349 12.66 1.36 -31.41
CA ASP A 349 12.70 2.78 -31.78
C ASP A 349 12.18 3.68 -30.64
N ASP A 350 12.90 4.77 -30.41
CA ASP A 350 12.67 5.76 -29.35
C ASP A 350 12.64 5.19 -27.91
N ALA A 351 12.95 3.91 -27.67
CA ALA A 351 12.87 3.30 -26.33
C ALA A 351 14.00 3.72 -25.38
N LEU A 352 15.11 4.22 -25.91
CA LEU A 352 16.25 4.70 -25.14
C LEU A 352 15.90 5.88 -24.21
N ASN A 353 14.88 6.67 -24.57
CA ASN A 353 14.42 7.82 -23.77
C ASN A 353 13.36 7.45 -22.73
N ARG A 354 13.15 6.16 -22.45
CA ARG A 354 12.17 5.64 -21.49
C ARG A 354 12.84 4.71 -20.48
N PRO A 355 12.31 4.61 -19.25
CA PRO A 355 12.87 3.74 -18.25
C PRO A 355 12.70 2.27 -18.64
N LEU A 356 13.60 1.44 -18.12
CA LEU A 356 13.39 0.00 -18.09
C LEU A 356 12.44 -0.38 -16.95
N PHE A 357 11.84 -1.55 -17.07
CA PHE A 357 10.90 -2.07 -16.08
C PHE A 357 11.35 -3.46 -15.63
N LEU A 358 11.25 -3.71 -14.33
CA LEU A 358 11.50 -5.02 -13.75
C LEU A 358 10.18 -5.56 -13.20
N ARG A 359 9.74 -6.72 -13.69
CA ARG A 359 8.73 -7.51 -13.00
C ARG A 359 9.43 -8.34 -11.95
N LEU A 360 9.22 -8.01 -10.69
CA LEU A 360 9.92 -8.63 -9.57
C LEU A 360 9.56 -10.10 -9.42
N GLY A 361 10.54 -10.98 -9.60
CA GLY A 361 10.46 -12.42 -9.31
C GLY A 361 10.83 -12.73 -7.86
N TYR A 362 11.79 -12.01 -7.28
CA TYR A 362 12.21 -12.18 -5.89
C TYR A 362 12.83 -10.92 -5.28
N ILE A 363 12.89 -10.89 -3.95
CA ILE A 363 13.53 -9.86 -3.12
C ILE A 363 14.38 -10.59 -2.09
N THR A 364 15.68 -10.37 -2.08
CA THR A 364 16.62 -11.03 -1.18
C THR A 364 17.46 -10.03 -0.41
N VAL A 365 17.82 -10.37 0.83
CA VAL A 365 18.80 -9.60 1.62
C VAL A 365 20.10 -10.39 1.64
N ASP A 366 21.21 -9.72 1.34
CA ASP A 366 22.55 -10.30 1.47
C ASP A 366 22.91 -10.44 2.96
N GLN A 367 23.20 -11.67 3.39
CA GLN A 367 23.56 -11.98 4.77
C GLN A 367 25.03 -11.75 5.09
N ASP A 368 25.88 -11.71 4.06
CA ASP A 368 27.31 -11.48 4.24
C ASP A 368 27.60 -9.99 4.50
N ASP A 369 26.60 -9.12 4.30
CA ASP A 369 26.62 -7.73 4.73
C ASP A 369 26.37 -7.63 6.25
N PRO A 370 27.37 -7.25 7.07
CA PRO A 370 27.22 -7.15 8.53
C PRO A 370 26.19 -6.10 8.98
N THR A 371 25.77 -5.19 8.09
CA THR A 371 24.68 -4.25 8.36
C THR A 371 23.31 -4.74 7.89
N SER A 372 23.24 -5.88 7.16
CA SER A 372 22.04 -6.41 6.51
C SER A 372 21.32 -5.36 5.65
N THR A 373 22.11 -4.48 5.02
CA THR A 373 21.63 -3.31 4.26
C THR A 373 21.59 -3.54 2.75
N SER A 374 22.32 -4.52 2.24
CA SER A 374 22.30 -4.87 0.83
C SER A 374 21.05 -5.72 0.52
N ILE A 375 20.07 -5.13 -0.18
CA ILE A 375 18.97 -5.88 -0.79
C ILE A 375 19.27 -6.04 -2.27
N SER A 376 19.11 -7.25 -2.78
CA SER A 376 19.01 -7.51 -4.21
C SER A 376 17.56 -7.80 -4.62
N VAL A 377 17.19 -7.33 -5.80
CA VAL A 377 15.92 -7.63 -6.44
C VAL A 377 16.19 -8.30 -7.79
N GLY A 378 15.38 -9.30 -8.14
CA GLY A 378 15.55 -9.98 -9.42
C GLY A 378 14.24 -10.31 -10.09
N GLY A 379 14.29 -10.54 -11.41
CA GLY A 379 13.15 -10.94 -12.21
C GLY A 379 13.27 -10.60 -13.70
N ASP A 380 12.12 -10.48 -14.36
CA ASP A 380 12.03 -10.27 -15.80
C ASP A 380 12.20 -8.78 -16.17
N LEU A 381 13.13 -8.52 -17.08
CA LEU A 381 13.40 -7.18 -17.60
C LEU A 381 12.57 -6.86 -18.85
N TYR A 382 11.97 -5.67 -18.89
CA TYR A 382 11.16 -5.16 -19.99
C TYR A 382 11.56 -3.74 -20.38
N GLU A 383 11.30 -3.39 -21.62
CA GLU A 383 11.23 -2.01 -22.10
C GLU A 383 9.82 -1.69 -22.63
N LEU A 384 9.54 -0.40 -22.80
CA LEU A 384 8.31 0.06 -23.42
C LEU A 384 8.50 0.36 -24.91
N ALA A 385 7.94 -0.50 -25.77
CA ALA A 385 8.00 -0.39 -27.23
C ALA A 385 6.69 0.18 -27.80
N ARG A 386 6.74 0.84 -28.96
CA ARG A 386 5.52 1.26 -29.68
C ARG A 386 4.80 0.02 -30.23
N LYS A 387 3.47 0.08 -30.28
CA LYS A 387 2.67 -1.04 -30.79
C LYS A 387 2.92 -1.35 -32.27
N GLU A 388 3.31 -0.33 -33.06
CA GLU A 388 3.56 -0.43 -34.50
C GLU A 388 4.93 -1.03 -34.85
N THR A 389 5.89 -1.01 -33.92
CA THR A 389 7.27 -1.47 -34.15
C THR A 389 7.50 -2.94 -33.82
N GLN A 390 6.44 -3.71 -33.52
CA GLN A 390 6.59 -5.16 -33.52
C GLN A 390 6.56 -5.66 -34.97
N PRO A 391 7.64 -6.28 -35.49
CA PRO A 391 7.51 -7.08 -36.70
C PRO A 391 6.49 -8.18 -36.39
N ASP A 392 5.49 -8.32 -37.26
CA ASP A 392 4.48 -9.37 -37.20
C ASP A 392 5.15 -10.70 -36.85
N SER A 393 5.00 -11.14 -35.61
CA SER A 393 5.32 -12.51 -35.25
C SER A 393 4.22 -13.36 -35.88
N ALA A 394 4.64 -14.24 -36.80
CA ALA A 394 3.96 -15.36 -37.46
C ALA A 394 2.45 -15.60 -37.15
N PRO A 395 1.65 -15.95 -38.18
CA PRO A 395 0.19 -15.92 -38.11
C PRO A 395 -0.37 -16.73 -36.95
N ALA A 396 -1.09 -16.04 -36.05
CA ALA A 396 -1.97 -16.68 -35.09
C ALA A 396 -2.96 -17.58 -35.87
N SER A 397 -2.97 -18.86 -35.53
CA SER A 397 -4.03 -19.77 -35.98
C SER A 397 -5.41 -19.19 -35.62
N PRO A 398 -6.44 -19.35 -36.46
CA PRO A 398 -7.71 -18.67 -36.30
C PRO A 398 -8.42 -19.15 -35.03
N GLN A 399 -8.36 -18.35 -33.97
CA GLN A 399 -9.22 -18.51 -32.81
C GLN A 399 -10.59 -17.89 -33.13
N THR A 400 -11.57 -18.78 -33.28
CA THR A 400 -13.01 -18.51 -33.30
C THR A 400 -13.42 -17.56 -32.15
N PRO A 401 -14.31 -16.57 -32.38
CA PRO A 401 -14.65 -15.59 -31.34
C PRO A 401 -15.36 -16.25 -30.15
N PRO A 402 -15.03 -15.89 -28.90
CA PRO A 402 -15.76 -16.38 -27.75
C PRO A 402 -17.16 -15.74 -27.73
N ARG A 403 -18.19 -16.58 -27.90
CA ARG A 403 -19.56 -16.22 -27.54
C ARG A 403 -19.60 -15.86 -26.05
N GLY A 404 -20.22 -14.73 -25.73
CA GLY A 404 -20.41 -14.26 -24.38
C GLY A 404 -21.09 -15.32 -23.51
N SER A 405 -20.39 -15.74 -22.45
CA SER A 405 -20.96 -16.54 -21.39
C SER A 405 -21.35 -15.62 -20.24
N ILE A 406 -22.64 -15.31 -20.21
CA ILE A 406 -23.39 -14.79 -19.07
C ILE A 406 -23.29 -15.84 -17.96
N PHE A 407 -22.41 -15.67 -16.96
CA PHE A 407 -22.53 -16.17 -15.58
C PHE A 407 -21.21 -15.85 -14.82
N GLY A 408 -21.34 -15.25 -13.63
CA GLY A 408 -20.24 -14.82 -12.77
C GLY A 408 -19.36 -15.97 -12.21
N PRO A 409 -18.38 -15.66 -11.33
CA PRO A 409 -17.32 -16.60 -10.97
C PRO A 409 -17.88 -17.76 -10.14
N PRO A 410 -17.61 -19.03 -10.51
CA PRO A 410 -18.01 -20.15 -9.69
C PRO A 410 -17.00 -20.40 -8.58
N THR A 411 -17.57 -20.70 -7.42
CA THR A 411 -16.92 -21.21 -6.22
C THR A 411 -16.79 -22.73 -6.36
N GLY A 412 -15.64 -23.31 -6.01
CA GLY A 412 -15.57 -24.68 -5.47
C GLY A 412 -14.77 -25.75 -6.24
N LEU A 413 -13.81 -26.33 -5.50
CA LEU A 413 -13.48 -27.76 -5.35
C LEU A 413 -13.18 -28.62 -6.59
N LEU A 414 -11.94 -29.13 -6.68
CA LEU A 414 -11.67 -30.47 -7.21
C LEU A 414 -10.56 -31.19 -6.41
N VAL A 415 -10.84 -32.46 -6.14
CA VAL A 415 -10.03 -33.53 -5.49
C VAL A 415 -9.23 -34.27 -6.59
N PRO A 416 -8.07 -34.89 -6.29
CA PRO A 416 -7.17 -35.44 -7.30
C PRO A 416 -7.50 -36.90 -7.66
N THR A 417 -7.09 -37.32 -8.86
CA THR A 417 -7.04 -38.72 -9.29
C THR A 417 -5.61 -39.12 -9.62
N SER A 418 -5.19 -40.25 -9.06
CA SER A 418 -3.90 -40.93 -9.14
C SER A 418 -3.75 -41.81 -10.38
N SER A 419 -2.55 -41.90 -10.94
CA SER A 419 -1.99 -43.14 -11.54
C SER A 419 -0.47 -43.04 -11.81
N ASP A 420 0.29 -43.76 -10.98
CA ASP A 420 1.48 -44.60 -11.20
C ASP A 420 2.45 -44.48 -12.41
N SER A 421 3.75 -44.51 -12.02
CA SER A 421 4.92 -45.21 -12.60
C SER A 421 5.79 -44.57 -13.70
N VAL A 422 7.07 -44.31 -13.39
CA VAL A 422 8.29 -45.08 -13.80
C VAL A 422 9.57 -44.20 -13.67
N GLU A 423 10.58 -44.69 -12.93
CA GLU A 423 11.96 -44.15 -12.90
C GLU A 423 12.78 -44.57 -14.15
N PRO A 424 13.91 -43.91 -14.47
CA PRO A 424 15.19 -44.43 -13.95
C PRO A 424 16.24 -43.37 -13.55
N SER A 425 17.12 -43.82 -12.66
CA SER A 425 18.32 -43.18 -12.10
C SER A 425 19.42 -42.79 -13.10
N SER A 426 20.15 -41.71 -12.80
CA SER A 426 21.60 -41.63 -13.03
C SER A 426 22.28 -40.64 -12.08
N LYS A 427 23.48 -41.00 -11.61
CA LYS A 427 24.35 -40.24 -10.69
C LYS A 427 25.31 -39.34 -11.48
N GLY A 428 25.63 -38.14 -10.96
CA GLY A 428 26.81 -37.38 -11.39
C GLY A 428 26.92 -35.94 -10.85
N SER A 429 27.77 -35.77 -9.82
CA SER A 429 28.55 -34.59 -9.38
C SER A 429 28.05 -33.14 -9.56
N SER A 430 27.74 -32.51 -8.42
CA SER A 430 28.41 -31.34 -7.82
C SER A 430 28.88 -30.17 -8.70
N SER A 431 28.08 -29.09 -8.70
CA SER A 431 28.55 -27.69 -8.68
C SER A 431 27.41 -26.77 -8.23
N PHE A 432 27.74 -25.74 -7.44
CA PHE A 432 26.84 -24.83 -6.72
C PHE A 432 25.78 -24.18 -7.62
N GLU A 433 24.49 -24.47 -7.37
CA GLU A 433 23.34 -23.69 -7.86
C GLU A 433 22.45 -23.33 -6.67
N LEU A 434 22.50 -22.06 -6.27
CA LEU A 434 21.47 -21.43 -5.43
C LEU A 434 20.32 -20.99 -6.36
N VAL A 435 19.55 -21.95 -6.88
CA VAL A 435 18.26 -21.67 -7.52
C VAL A 435 17.19 -22.37 -6.70
N PRO A 436 16.34 -21.64 -5.95
CA PRO A 436 15.19 -22.24 -5.30
C PRO A 436 14.22 -22.75 -6.38
N PRO A 437 13.84 -24.04 -6.37
CA PRO A 437 12.87 -24.55 -7.33
C PRO A 437 11.46 -24.08 -6.95
N GLY A 438 10.73 -23.56 -7.95
CA GLY A 438 9.26 -23.60 -7.96
C GLY A 438 8.52 -22.60 -7.05
N LEU A 439 8.82 -21.31 -7.15
CA LEU A 439 7.77 -20.31 -6.93
C LEU A 439 6.77 -20.47 -8.07
N THR A 440 5.71 -21.25 -7.85
CA THR A 440 4.57 -21.42 -8.76
C THR A 440 4.30 -20.10 -9.48
N GLU A 441 4.45 -20.09 -10.81
CA GLU A 441 4.12 -18.99 -11.69
C GLU A 441 2.78 -18.41 -11.24
N SER A 442 2.81 -17.28 -10.53
CA SER A 442 1.56 -16.56 -10.38
C SER A 442 1.26 -16.10 -11.79
N SER A 443 0.21 -16.66 -12.40
CA SER A 443 -0.30 -16.34 -13.74
C SER A 443 -0.80 -14.89 -13.87
N LYS A 444 -0.34 -14.01 -12.97
CA LYS A 444 -0.63 -12.59 -12.97
C LYS A 444 -0.08 -11.99 -14.26
N THR A 445 -1.00 -11.50 -15.07
CA THR A 445 -0.70 -10.74 -16.27
C THR A 445 0.01 -9.44 -15.91
N MET A 446 0.92 -9.01 -16.77
CA MET A 446 1.53 -7.68 -16.67
C MET A 446 0.43 -6.60 -16.52
N PRO A 447 0.67 -5.52 -15.76
CA PRO A 447 -0.22 -4.37 -15.79
C PRO A 447 -0.34 -3.84 -17.22
N PRO A 448 -1.45 -3.16 -17.57
CA PRO A 448 -1.61 -2.61 -18.90
C PRO A 448 -0.51 -1.56 -19.17
N PRO A 449 0.12 -1.57 -20.36
CA PRO A 449 1.06 -0.52 -20.75
C PRO A 449 0.31 0.81 -21.01
N PRO A 450 1.02 1.95 -21.07
CA PRO A 450 0.41 3.21 -21.48
C PRO A 450 -0.19 3.11 -22.90
N PRO A 451 -1.26 3.87 -23.21
CA PRO A 451 -1.86 3.89 -24.54
C PRO A 451 -0.84 4.11 -25.66
N GLY A 452 -0.85 3.24 -26.67
CA GLY A 452 0.07 3.24 -27.82
C GLY A 452 1.33 2.38 -27.66
N PHE A 453 1.51 1.74 -26.49
CA PHE A 453 2.72 0.98 -26.19
C PHE A 453 2.44 -0.48 -25.81
N VAL A 454 3.50 -1.29 -25.82
CA VAL A 454 3.54 -2.67 -25.33
C VAL A 454 4.80 -2.89 -24.51
N PHE A 455 4.73 -3.76 -23.50
CA PHE A 455 5.91 -4.23 -22.79
C PHE A 455 6.64 -5.28 -23.63
N ARG A 456 7.89 -5.01 -24.01
CA ARG A 456 8.76 -5.96 -24.71
C ARG A 456 9.73 -6.56 -23.71
N ARG A 457 9.68 -7.87 -23.51
CA ARG A 457 10.66 -8.59 -22.67
C ARG A 457 12.03 -8.53 -23.35
N LEU A 458 13.05 -8.23 -22.57
CA LEU A 458 14.43 -8.11 -23.06
C LEU A 458 15.24 -9.39 -22.89
N LEU A 459 14.96 -10.17 -21.86
CA LEU A 459 15.66 -11.43 -21.60
C LEU A 459 14.91 -12.60 -22.24
N THR A 460 15.65 -13.60 -22.71
CA THR A 460 15.07 -14.87 -23.16
C THR A 460 14.40 -15.58 -21.99
N THR A 461 13.35 -16.37 -22.28
CA THR A 461 12.66 -17.16 -21.27
C THR A 461 13.63 -18.02 -20.47
N GLY A 462 13.56 -17.94 -19.14
CA GLY A 462 14.45 -18.64 -18.22
C GLY A 462 15.62 -17.80 -17.70
N ASN A 463 15.88 -16.63 -18.30
CA ASN A 463 16.87 -15.67 -17.81
C ASN A 463 16.20 -14.53 -17.06
N GLU A 464 16.74 -14.20 -15.90
CA GLU A 464 16.32 -13.08 -15.05
C GLU A 464 17.53 -12.17 -14.79
N ILE A 465 17.29 -10.88 -14.56
CA ILE A 465 18.32 -9.95 -14.12
C ILE A 465 18.28 -9.82 -12.60
N VAL A 466 19.44 -9.65 -11.98
CA VAL A 466 19.58 -9.35 -10.55
C VAL A 466 20.21 -7.97 -10.44
N LEU A 467 19.59 -7.10 -9.66
CA LEU A 467 20.03 -5.74 -9.45
C LEU A 467 20.06 -5.44 -7.94
N ASP A 468 20.98 -4.58 -7.54
CA ASP A 468 20.88 -3.93 -6.24
C ASP A 468 19.57 -3.14 -6.15
N VAL A 469 18.92 -3.15 -4.99
CA VAL A 469 17.63 -2.49 -4.78
C VAL A 469 17.68 -1.01 -5.11
N SER A 470 18.84 -0.36 -4.97
CA SER A 470 19.00 1.02 -5.33
C SER A 470 18.65 1.24 -6.80
N ALA A 471 18.80 0.27 -7.72
CA ALA A 471 18.39 0.41 -9.11
C ALA A 471 16.88 0.68 -9.30
N VAL A 472 16.05 0.44 -8.28
CA VAL A 472 14.60 0.67 -8.32
C VAL A 472 14.27 2.16 -8.15
N ALA A 473 13.67 2.75 -9.19
CA ALA A 473 13.17 4.12 -9.16
C ALA A 473 11.86 4.24 -8.36
N GLY A 474 11.05 3.18 -8.33
CA GLY A 474 9.74 3.15 -7.68
C GLY A 474 8.75 2.30 -8.48
N ARG A 475 7.51 2.23 -8.03
CA ARG A 475 6.47 1.45 -8.72
C ARG A 475 6.07 2.06 -10.06
N TYR A 476 5.59 1.19 -10.95
CA TYR A 476 4.88 1.59 -12.16
C TYR A 476 3.40 1.85 -11.86
N TYR A 477 2.87 2.99 -12.34
CA TYR A 477 1.47 3.38 -12.17
C TYR A 477 0.80 3.61 -13.52
N HIS A 478 -0.06 2.69 -13.94
CA HIS A 478 -0.67 2.71 -15.28
C HIS A 478 -1.97 3.53 -15.39
N GLN A 479 -2.59 3.92 -14.27
CA GLN A 479 -3.96 4.46 -14.22
C GLN A 479 -4.10 5.79 -13.46
N ILE A 480 -3.04 6.62 -13.42
CA ILE A 480 -3.10 7.93 -12.76
C ILE A 480 -3.93 8.94 -13.58
N LEU A 481 -3.84 8.85 -14.91
CA LEU A 481 -4.50 9.75 -15.83
C LEU A 481 -5.30 8.96 -16.86
N SER A 482 -6.44 9.51 -17.26
CA SER A 482 -7.23 9.07 -18.41
C SER A 482 -6.42 9.21 -19.71
N ALA A 483 -6.75 8.36 -20.68
CA ALA A 483 -6.12 8.42 -22.01
C ALA A 483 -6.29 9.79 -22.69
N GLU A 484 -7.43 10.46 -22.45
CA GLU A 484 -7.71 11.80 -22.98
C GLU A 484 -6.74 12.83 -22.40
N THR A 485 -6.64 12.93 -21.07
CA THR A 485 -5.74 13.90 -20.44
C THR A 485 -4.28 13.58 -20.74
N LEU A 486 -3.90 12.30 -20.76
CA LEU A 486 -2.58 11.86 -21.20
C LEU A 486 -2.22 12.38 -22.61
N SER A 487 -3.14 12.24 -23.57
CA SER A 487 -2.96 12.75 -24.92
C SER A 487 -2.79 14.28 -24.94
N ARG A 488 -3.58 15.00 -24.13
CA ARG A 488 -3.47 16.46 -24.02
C ARG A 488 -2.13 16.90 -23.44
N ILE A 489 -1.62 16.19 -22.43
CA ILE A 489 -0.30 16.48 -21.84
C ILE A 489 0.78 16.32 -22.89
N LYS A 490 0.84 15.17 -23.57
CA LYS A 490 1.86 14.90 -24.62
C LYS A 490 1.90 16.01 -25.67
N ARG A 491 0.74 16.31 -26.27
CA ARG A 491 0.62 17.39 -27.26
C ARG A 491 1.04 18.76 -26.73
N THR A 492 0.76 19.05 -25.45
CA THR A 492 1.20 20.30 -24.81
C THR A 492 2.72 20.35 -24.69
N LEU A 493 3.36 19.24 -24.31
CA LEU A 493 4.83 19.13 -24.23
C LEU A 493 5.49 19.21 -25.60
N ASP A 494 4.81 18.75 -26.65
CA ASP A 494 5.23 18.88 -28.05
C ASP A 494 5.02 20.31 -28.61
N GLY A 495 4.58 21.26 -27.78
CA GLY A 495 4.38 22.67 -28.15
C GLY A 495 3.05 22.95 -28.84
N GLU A 496 2.14 21.98 -28.95
CA GLU A 496 0.83 22.21 -29.54
C GLU A 496 -0.09 23.02 -28.63
N ARG A 497 -0.88 23.91 -29.22
CA ARG A 497 -1.99 24.58 -28.52
C ARG A 497 -3.20 23.66 -28.41
N VAL A 498 -3.29 22.91 -27.32
CA VAL A 498 -4.42 22.02 -27.03
C VAL A 498 -5.55 22.83 -26.36
N LYS A 499 -6.83 22.39 -26.40
CA LYS A 499 -7.85 22.91 -25.46
C LYS A 499 -7.72 22.17 -24.12
N THR A 500 -7.97 22.79 -22.98
CA THR A 500 -7.81 22.12 -21.67
C THR A 500 -8.99 21.27 -21.23
N GLY A 501 -10.16 21.46 -21.85
CA GLY A 501 -11.39 20.81 -21.42
C GLY A 501 -11.88 21.35 -20.08
N GLU A 502 -12.91 20.72 -19.51
CA GLU A 502 -13.43 21.04 -18.18
C GLU A 502 -12.44 20.59 -17.09
N THR A 503 -12.27 21.37 -16.03
CA THR A 503 -11.38 21.01 -14.91
C THR A 503 -12.23 20.52 -13.75
N VAL A 504 -12.01 19.29 -13.31
CA VAL A 504 -12.63 18.75 -12.10
C VAL A 504 -11.74 19.11 -10.91
N ASN A 505 -12.11 20.14 -10.17
CA ASN A 505 -11.31 20.62 -9.03
C ASN A 505 -11.09 19.51 -7.99
N GLY A 506 -9.89 19.49 -7.40
CA GLY A 506 -9.53 18.56 -6.33
C GLY A 506 -9.26 17.14 -6.82
N THR A 507 -9.00 16.95 -8.11
CA THR A 507 -8.60 15.67 -8.69
C THR A 507 -7.23 15.79 -9.36
N ILE A 508 -6.53 14.68 -9.56
CA ILE A 508 -5.25 14.65 -10.28
C ILE A 508 -5.44 15.04 -11.75
N GLU A 509 -6.57 14.64 -12.33
CA GLU A 509 -7.04 15.11 -13.64
C GLU A 509 -7.16 16.63 -13.71
N GLY A 510 -7.80 17.22 -12.69
CA GLY A 510 -7.94 18.66 -12.56
C GLY A 510 -6.60 19.38 -12.39
N PHE A 511 -5.69 18.80 -11.59
CA PHE A 511 -4.32 19.29 -11.42
C PHE A 511 -3.58 19.33 -12.76
N ALA A 512 -3.52 18.21 -13.49
CA ALA A 512 -2.86 18.15 -14.79
C ALA A 512 -3.45 19.14 -15.81
N ARG A 513 -4.79 19.24 -15.88
CA ARG A 513 -5.47 20.21 -16.76
C ARG A 513 -5.19 21.66 -16.37
N ARG A 514 -5.01 21.96 -15.08
CA ARG A 514 -4.60 23.29 -14.60
C ARG A 514 -3.18 23.62 -15.03
N SER A 515 -2.24 22.69 -14.90
CA SER A 515 -0.85 22.88 -15.38
C SER A 515 -0.81 23.13 -16.89
N ILE A 516 -1.61 22.43 -17.70
CA ILE A 516 -1.75 22.70 -19.14
C ILE A 516 -2.34 24.10 -19.44
N ARG A 517 -3.18 24.66 -18.55
CA ARG A 517 -3.66 26.05 -18.70
C ARG A 517 -2.55 27.04 -18.34
N GLN A 518 -1.86 26.82 -17.23
CA GLN A 518 -0.78 27.66 -16.72
C GLN A 518 0.37 27.76 -17.72
N SER A 519 0.68 26.66 -18.43
CA SER A 519 1.74 26.63 -19.44
C SER A 519 1.57 27.61 -20.61
N ARG A 520 0.41 28.25 -20.73
CA ARG A 520 0.11 29.24 -21.79
C ARG A 520 0.36 30.68 -21.39
N ALA A 521 0.59 30.94 -20.10
CA ALA A 521 0.77 32.29 -19.59
C ALA A 521 2.09 32.92 -20.08
N GLY A 522 3.11 32.11 -20.35
CA GLY A 522 4.40 32.54 -20.87
C GLY A 522 5.45 31.43 -20.81
N PRO A 523 6.69 31.69 -21.28
CA PRO A 523 7.76 30.69 -21.30
C PRO A 523 8.15 30.15 -19.91
N GLU A 524 8.22 31.03 -18.90
CA GLU A 524 8.54 30.63 -17.52
C GLU A 524 7.45 29.73 -16.92
N ALA A 525 6.19 30.10 -17.14
CA ALA A 525 5.04 29.31 -16.72
C ALA A 525 4.96 27.97 -17.48
N PHE A 526 5.42 27.92 -18.74
CA PHE A 526 5.54 26.69 -19.50
C PHE A 526 6.56 25.74 -18.89
N GLU A 527 7.76 26.21 -18.54
CA GLU A 527 8.78 25.35 -17.92
C GLU A 527 8.34 24.83 -16.55
N ALA A 528 7.74 25.67 -15.71
CA ALA A 528 7.19 25.22 -14.43
C ALA A 528 6.09 24.15 -14.60
N ALA A 529 5.16 24.35 -15.55
CA ALA A 529 4.13 23.36 -15.85
C ALA A 529 4.70 22.10 -16.49
N LYS A 530 5.73 22.21 -17.32
CA LYS A 530 6.41 21.09 -17.99
C LYS A 530 7.04 20.15 -16.97
N GLU A 531 7.70 20.67 -15.93
CA GLU A 531 8.23 19.83 -14.84
C GLU A 531 7.12 19.00 -14.17
N GLU A 532 6.01 19.64 -13.77
CA GLU A 532 4.85 18.95 -13.15
C GLU A 532 4.26 17.88 -14.08
N LEU A 533 4.11 18.20 -15.37
CA LEU A 533 3.53 17.31 -16.36
C LEU A 533 4.45 16.12 -16.67
N VAL A 534 5.75 16.35 -16.85
CA VAL A 534 6.75 15.30 -17.04
C VAL A 534 6.77 14.36 -15.84
N GLN A 535 6.71 14.88 -14.61
CA GLN A 535 6.68 14.07 -13.40
C GLN A 535 5.52 13.06 -13.38
N LEU A 536 4.32 13.48 -13.84
CA LEU A 536 3.17 12.57 -13.98
C LEU A 536 3.41 11.49 -15.05
N LEU A 537 3.97 11.87 -16.21
CA LEU A 537 4.24 10.93 -17.30
C LEU A 537 5.32 9.90 -16.95
N THR A 538 6.26 10.29 -16.11
CA THR A 538 7.32 9.44 -15.61
C THR A 538 6.79 8.30 -14.71
N LEU A 539 5.75 8.53 -13.90
CA LEU A 539 5.11 7.44 -13.14
C LEU A 539 4.50 6.35 -14.04
N MET A 540 4.09 6.76 -15.24
CA MET A 540 3.61 5.88 -16.31
C MET A 540 4.76 5.36 -17.20
N GLY A 541 6.01 5.65 -16.85
CA GLY A 541 7.21 5.23 -17.56
C GLY A 541 7.30 5.70 -19.02
N LEU A 542 6.74 6.89 -19.30
CA LEU A 542 6.82 7.53 -20.62
C LEU A 542 8.03 8.46 -20.76
N TYR A 543 8.63 8.86 -19.64
CA TYR A 543 9.83 9.69 -19.54
C TYR A 543 10.75 9.12 -18.47
N LEU A 544 12.04 9.45 -18.55
CA LEU A 544 13.03 9.10 -17.54
C LEU A 544 12.73 9.75 -16.19
N GLY A 545 13.07 9.02 -15.12
CA GLY A 545 12.66 9.31 -13.76
C GLY A 545 13.53 10.23 -12.93
N GLN A 546 14.42 10.99 -13.56
CA GLN A 546 15.46 11.75 -12.84
C GLN A 546 14.92 12.64 -11.70
N GLY A 547 13.67 13.11 -11.76
CA GLY A 547 13.02 13.89 -10.70
C GLY A 547 12.05 13.14 -9.77
N ASN A 548 11.87 11.83 -9.94
CA ASN A 548 10.96 11.01 -9.12
C ASN A 548 11.49 9.60 -8.80
N ASP A 549 12.81 9.50 -8.72
CA ASP A 549 13.51 8.30 -8.30
C ASP A 549 13.60 8.25 -6.76
N MET A 550 13.22 7.11 -6.17
CA MET A 550 13.44 6.85 -4.76
C MET A 550 14.90 6.48 -4.49
N GLN A 551 15.52 7.13 -3.50
CA GLN A 551 16.82 6.73 -2.95
C GLN A 551 16.76 6.65 -1.42
N PRO A 552 16.12 5.60 -0.86
CA PRO A 552 16.19 5.32 0.55
C PRO A 552 17.61 4.95 0.98
N GLU A 553 18.09 5.58 2.05
CA GLU A 553 19.45 5.40 2.58
C GLU A 553 19.46 4.66 3.92
N GLN A 554 18.32 4.60 4.60
CA GLN A 554 18.22 4.17 5.99
C GLN A 554 17.32 2.95 6.13
N TRP A 555 17.82 1.91 6.76
CA TRP A 555 16.98 0.77 7.15
C TRP A 555 16.15 1.09 8.39
N ALA A 556 14.89 0.66 8.43
CA ALA A 556 14.11 0.64 9.66
C ALA A 556 13.21 -0.60 9.76
N LYS A 557 12.99 -1.08 10.99
CA LYS A 557 12.08 -2.19 11.26
C LYS A 557 10.65 -1.71 11.52
N GLY A 558 9.74 -2.11 10.64
CA GLY A 558 8.29 -1.98 10.85
C GLY A 558 7.73 -0.60 10.53
N ARG A 559 6.93 -0.52 9.46
CA ARG A 559 6.41 0.73 8.89
C ARG A 559 5.68 1.64 9.87
N LEU A 560 4.85 1.10 10.77
CA LEU A 560 4.10 1.91 11.73
C LEU A 560 5.01 2.61 12.74
N ASN A 561 6.09 1.95 13.15
CA ASN A 561 7.08 2.57 14.04
C ASN A 561 7.87 3.63 13.30
N THR A 562 8.23 3.38 12.04
CA THR A 562 8.86 4.39 11.16
C THR A 562 7.98 5.64 11.02
N ILE A 563 6.67 5.49 10.81
CA ILE A 563 5.73 6.62 10.73
C ILE A 563 5.68 7.42 12.03
N LYS A 564 5.52 6.75 13.18
CA LYS A 564 5.52 7.41 14.49
C LYS A 564 6.85 8.11 14.79
N GLY A 565 7.96 7.48 14.41
CA GLY A 565 9.30 8.03 14.54
C GLY A 565 9.47 9.28 13.68
N ALA A 566 9.03 9.24 12.42
CA ALA A 566 9.05 10.38 11.51
C ALA A 566 8.23 11.57 12.02
N GLU A 567 7.06 11.31 12.63
CA GLU A 567 6.25 12.36 13.25
C GLU A 567 6.93 13.01 14.44
N THR A 568 7.46 12.18 15.34
CA THR A 568 8.18 12.65 16.52
C THR A 568 9.41 13.46 16.11
N ASN A 569 10.16 12.97 15.12
CA ASN A 569 11.36 13.61 14.60
C ASN A 569 11.02 14.93 13.87
N GLY A 570 10.02 14.91 12.99
CA GLY A 570 9.55 16.09 12.27
C GLY A 570 9.12 17.21 13.21
N ARG A 571 8.34 16.90 14.25
CA ARG A 571 7.96 17.87 15.28
C ARG A 571 9.16 18.38 16.06
N SER A 572 10.01 17.49 16.54
CA SER A 572 11.17 17.85 17.36
C SER A 572 12.15 18.76 16.60
N ASN A 573 12.45 18.44 15.34
CA ASN A 573 13.37 19.23 14.53
C ASN A 573 12.79 20.60 14.19
N LEU A 574 11.51 20.64 13.79
CA LEU A 574 10.88 21.89 13.41
C LEU A 574 10.71 22.84 14.61
N ALA A 575 10.31 22.31 15.77
CA ALA A 575 10.24 23.09 17.00
C ALA A 575 11.60 23.69 17.39
N LYS A 576 12.70 22.91 17.27
CA LYS A 576 14.06 23.41 17.50
C LYS A 576 14.48 24.47 16.47
N GLN A 577 14.08 24.32 15.21
CA GLN A 577 14.38 25.27 14.16
C GLN A 577 13.68 26.61 14.43
N TRP A 578 12.39 26.59 14.76
CA TRP A 578 11.63 27.80 15.04
C TRP A 578 12.06 28.48 16.34
N ALA A 579 12.40 27.73 17.39
CA ALA A 579 12.91 28.32 18.64
C ALA A 579 14.25 29.06 18.46
N LYS A 580 15.15 28.55 17.61
CA LYS A 580 16.42 29.23 17.31
C LYS A 580 16.24 30.55 16.56
N LEU A 581 15.17 30.67 15.77
CA LEU A 581 14.88 31.89 15.03
C LEU A 581 14.40 32.99 15.99
N GLU A 582 13.60 32.65 17.00
CA GLU A 582 13.19 33.59 18.05
C GLU A 582 14.40 34.13 18.84
N GLU A 583 15.32 33.25 19.25
CA GLU A 583 16.55 33.66 19.97
C GLU A 583 17.48 34.54 19.10
N SER A 584 17.50 34.32 17.77
CA SER A 584 18.31 35.12 16.86
C SER A 584 17.71 36.49 16.58
N SER A 585 16.38 36.65 16.62
CA SER A 585 15.73 37.95 16.44
C SER A 585 15.87 38.88 17.66
N ASP A 586 16.07 38.32 18.85
CA ASP A 586 16.22 39.09 20.10
C ASP A 586 17.62 39.71 20.29
N ILE A 587 18.62 39.31 19.48
CA ILE A 587 20.00 39.80 19.58
C ILE A 587 20.23 41.12 18.80
N GLU A 588 19.30 41.57 17.96
CA GLU A 588 19.42 42.83 17.18
C GLU A 588 18.82 44.09 17.86
N MET A 589 18.46 44.03 19.15
CA MET A 589 17.79 45.14 19.87
C MET A 589 18.58 45.69 21.08
N LEU A 590 19.91 45.62 21.06
CA LEU A 590 20.75 46.45 21.93
C LEU A 590 21.53 47.46 21.08
N ASP A 591 20.93 48.64 20.93
CA ASP A 591 21.54 49.84 20.35
C ASP A 591 21.63 50.93 21.45
N PRO A 592 22.56 51.90 21.39
CA PRO A 592 22.85 52.72 20.19
C PRO A 592 24.33 52.86 19.78
#